data_AF-A0A9P6FWB9-F1
#
_entry.id   AF-A0A9P6FWB9-F1
#
_cell.length_a   1.000
_cell.length_b   1.000
_cell.length_c   1.000
_cell.angle_alpha   90.00
_cell.angle_beta   90.00
_cell.angle_gamma   90.00
#
_symmetry.space_group_name_H-M   'P 1'
#
loop_
_entity.id
_entity.type
_entity.pdbx_description
1 polymer ?
#
loop_
_entity_poly.entity_id
_entity_poly.type
_entity_poly.pdbx_seq_one_letter_code
_entity_poly.pdbx_strand_id
1 'polypeptide(L)'
;MFGITRCITRGASRMQLTSKRGHNFYKGTRSGAMGRHTKRGGYFIEWEKVRSFVVPDLADFKLLPYVSRSTQKTTGAFTAKDYFKKADAVIPEKISS
;
A
#
# COMPACT_ATOMS: atom_id res chain seq x y z
N MET A 1 21.40 -27.37 26.60
CA MET A 1 22.44 -27.52 25.57
C MET A 1 21.86 -27.11 24.21
N PHE A 2 21.96 -25.83 23.87
CA PHE A 2 21.45 -25.26 22.61
C PHE A 2 22.64 -24.88 21.74
N GLY A 3 22.73 -25.40 20.50
CA GLY A 3 23.50 -24.70 19.47
C GLY A 3 24.16 -25.53 18.38
N ILE A 4 24.67 -26.72 18.65
CA ILE A 4 25.65 -27.34 17.71
C ILE A 4 25.11 -28.61 17.02
N THR A 5 24.28 -29.42 17.67
CA THR A 5 23.89 -30.74 17.15
C THR A 5 22.83 -30.70 16.03
N ARG A 6 22.22 -29.54 15.73
CA ARG A 6 21.06 -29.48 14.81
C ARG A 6 21.42 -29.69 13.33
N CYS A 7 22.67 -29.47 12.95
CA CYS A 7 23.09 -29.46 11.55
C CYS A 7 23.59 -30.83 11.06
N ILE A 8 24.04 -31.70 11.98
CA ILE A 8 24.74 -32.94 11.62
C ILE A 8 23.80 -34.15 11.59
N THR A 9 22.86 -34.29 12.53
CA THR A 9 22.02 -35.50 12.66
C THR A 9 20.64 -35.42 11.98
N ARG A 10 20.20 -34.24 11.53
CA ARG A 10 18.81 -34.02 11.02
C ARG A 10 18.69 -33.63 9.55
N GLY A 11 19.81 -33.52 8.83
CA GLY A 11 19.84 -33.13 7.42
C GLY A 11 19.25 -31.73 7.14
N ALA A 12 19.07 -31.39 5.86
CA ALA A 12 18.41 -30.16 5.47
C ALA A 12 16.91 -30.19 5.83
N SER A 13 16.39 -29.10 6.39
CA SER A 13 14.97 -28.98 6.72
C SER A 13 14.13 -28.67 5.47
N ARG A 14 12.94 -29.28 5.36
CA ARG A 14 11.94 -29.01 4.30
C ARG A 14 11.11 -27.74 4.52
N MET A 15 11.50 -26.89 5.47
CA MET A 15 10.88 -25.58 5.69
C MET A 15 11.10 -24.67 4.48
N GLN A 16 10.25 -23.65 4.32
CA GLN A 16 10.41 -22.66 3.26
C GLN A 16 11.79 -21.98 3.34
N LEU A 17 12.49 -21.94 2.19
CA LEU A 17 13.76 -21.26 2.09
C LEU A 17 13.57 -19.74 2.16
N THR A 18 14.25 -19.11 3.11
CA THR A 18 14.27 -17.66 3.32
C THR A 18 15.65 -17.08 3.00
N SER A 19 15.74 -15.75 2.91
CA SER A 19 17.01 -15.04 2.68
C SER A 19 18.10 -15.34 3.73
N LYS A 20 17.72 -15.89 4.91
CA LYS A 20 18.65 -16.21 6.01
C LYS A 20 19.15 -17.66 5.99
N ARG A 21 18.70 -18.49 5.04
CA ARG A 21 18.89 -19.95 5.08
C ARG A 21 19.72 -20.51 3.92
N GLY A 22 20.22 -19.67 3.01
CA GLY A 22 21.08 -20.07 1.89
C GLY A 22 22.28 -19.15 1.74
N HIS A 23 23.43 -19.71 1.35
CA HIS A 23 24.62 -18.95 0.97
C HIS A 23 24.49 -18.49 -0.49
N ASN A 24 24.80 -17.23 -0.80
CA ASN A 24 24.61 -16.63 -2.13
C ASN A 24 23.17 -16.74 -2.69
N PHE A 25 22.17 -16.90 -1.81
CA PHE A 25 20.75 -16.96 -2.20
C PHE A 25 20.05 -15.64 -1.88
N TYR A 26 19.80 -14.84 -2.91
CA TYR A 26 19.06 -13.58 -2.76
C TYR A 26 17.55 -13.80 -2.90
N LYS A 27 16.78 -13.35 -1.90
CA LYS A 27 15.31 -13.34 -1.91
C LYS A 27 14.80 -12.06 -1.25
N GLY A 28 14.08 -11.25 -2.04
CA GLY A 28 13.47 -10.01 -1.58
C GLY A 28 12.14 -10.20 -0.83
N THR A 29 11.62 -9.11 -0.26
CA THR A 29 10.36 -9.05 0.52
C THR A 29 9.27 -8.20 -0.15
N ARG A 30 9.35 -8.00 -1.47
CA ARG A 30 8.38 -7.22 -2.26
C ARG A 30 8.31 -5.72 -1.91
N SER A 31 9.45 -5.09 -1.58
CA SER A 31 9.53 -3.63 -1.43
C SER A 31 9.26 -2.85 -2.74
N GLY A 32 9.43 -3.51 -3.89
CA GLY A 32 9.42 -2.89 -5.22
C GLY A 32 10.79 -2.34 -5.60
N ALA A 33 11.08 -2.28 -6.91
CA ALA A 33 12.34 -1.74 -7.42
C ALA A 33 12.22 -0.21 -7.58
N MET A 34 13.06 0.55 -6.86
CA MET A 34 13.09 2.02 -6.88
C MET A 34 14.05 2.59 -7.93
N GLY A 35 14.51 1.75 -8.85
CA GLY A 35 15.59 2.07 -9.77
C GLY A 35 16.22 0.81 -10.34
N ARG A 36 17.48 0.91 -10.75
CA ARG A 36 18.20 -0.15 -11.47
C ARG A 36 19.65 -0.29 -11.04
N HIS A 37 20.20 -1.50 -11.20
CA HIS A 37 21.62 -1.72 -11.05
C HIS A 37 22.41 -1.15 -12.24
N THR A 38 23.62 -0.68 -11.96
CA THR A 38 24.61 -0.24 -12.95
C THR A 38 25.53 -1.40 -13.33
N LYS A 39 26.25 -1.27 -14.46
CA LYS A 39 27.17 -2.33 -14.95
C LYS A 39 28.27 -2.70 -13.95
N ARG A 40 28.64 -1.79 -13.05
CA ARG A 40 29.69 -1.97 -12.03
C ARG A 40 29.14 -2.15 -10.61
N GLY A 41 27.91 -2.63 -10.47
CA GLY A 41 27.33 -3.00 -9.16
C GLY A 41 26.75 -1.85 -8.33
N GLY A 42 26.89 -0.60 -8.74
CA GLY A 42 26.18 0.53 -8.13
C GLY A 42 24.67 0.46 -8.38
N TYR A 43 23.87 1.19 -7.61
CA TYR A 43 22.41 1.28 -7.79
C TYR A 43 22.02 2.74 -8.11
N PHE A 44 21.28 2.93 -9.21
CA PHE A 44 20.77 4.23 -9.62
C PHE A 44 19.29 4.33 -9.25
N ILE A 45 18.93 5.35 -8.47
CA ILE A 45 17.56 5.60 -8.00
C ILE A 45 16.81 6.40 -9.07
N GLU A 46 15.66 5.89 -9.48
CA GLU A 46 14.75 6.57 -10.41
C GLU A 46 13.62 7.22 -9.60
N TRP A 47 13.66 8.54 -9.46
CA TRP A 47 12.74 9.28 -8.59
C TRP A 47 11.27 9.13 -8.98
N GLU A 48 10.97 8.86 -10.25
CA GLU A 48 9.63 8.56 -10.74
C GLU A 48 9.02 7.30 -10.12
N LYS A 49 9.86 6.33 -9.71
CA LYS A 49 9.41 5.09 -9.06
C LYS A 49 9.28 5.22 -7.54
N VAL A 50 9.86 6.28 -6.96
CA VAL A 50 9.82 6.51 -5.52
C VAL A 50 8.41 6.96 -5.13
N ARG A 51 7.81 6.25 -4.18
CA ARG A 51 6.44 6.53 -3.73
C ARG A 51 6.43 7.79 -2.85
N SER A 52 5.71 8.81 -3.27
CA SER A 52 5.43 10.00 -2.47
C SER A 52 4.03 9.91 -1.84
N PHE A 53 3.94 10.19 -0.54
CA PHE A 53 2.64 10.32 0.14
C PHE A 53 2.27 11.80 0.20
N VAL A 54 1.21 12.18 -0.51
CA VAL A 54 0.70 13.55 -0.50
C VAL A 54 -0.16 13.73 0.74
N VAL A 55 0.38 14.44 1.74
CA VAL A 55 -0.32 14.74 2.99
C VAL A 55 -0.98 16.11 2.85
N PRO A 56 -2.32 16.22 2.94
CA PRO A 56 -3.01 17.51 2.92
C PRO A 56 -2.78 18.25 4.25
N ASP A 57 -3.03 19.57 4.25
CA ASP A 57 -3.12 20.32 5.50
C ASP A 57 -4.37 19.89 6.29
N LEU A 58 -4.18 19.65 7.59
CA LEU A 58 -5.22 19.18 8.50
C LEU A 58 -5.53 20.21 9.60
N ALA A 59 -5.00 21.43 9.51
CA ALA A 59 -5.38 22.52 10.39
C ALA A 59 -6.89 22.76 10.34
N ASP A 60 -7.53 22.89 11.51
CA ASP A 60 -8.96 23.15 11.67
C ASP A 60 -9.92 22.12 11.04
N PHE A 61 -9.44 20.89 10.80
CA PHE A 61 -10.28 19.83 10.27
C PHE A 61 -11.34 19.38 11.28
N LYS A 62 -12.62 19.62 10.96
CA LYS A 62 -13.76 19.39 11.88
C LYS A 62 -14.06 17.92 12.15
N LEU A 63 -13.64 17.01 11.26
CA LEU A 63 -14.01 15.60 11.35
C LEU A 63 -13.00 14.83 12.18
N LEU A 64 -13.51 13.93 13.03
CA LEU A 64 -12.72 13.08 13.90
C LEU A 64 -12.76 11.62 13.42
N PRO A 65 -11.81 10.76 13.86
CA PRO A 65 -11.79 9.34 13.51
C PRO A 65 -13.00 8.54 14.04
N TYR A 66 -13.78 9.13 14.94
CA TYR A 66 -14.93 8.50 15.59
C TYR A 66 -16.18 9.36 15.43
N VAL A 67 -17.34 8.70 15.46
CA VAL A 67 -18.66 9.32 15.33
C VAL A 67 -19.50 9.00 16.58
N SER A 68 -20.43 9.89 16.94
CA SER A 68 -21.37 9.64 18.03
C SER A 68 -22.22 8.40 17.79
N ARG A 69 -22.42 7.59 18.85
CA ARG A 69 -23.27 6.39 18.83
C ARG A 69 -24.75 6.69 18.61
N SER A 70 -25.19 7.93 18.81
CA SER A 70 -26.57 8.36 18.58
C SER A 70 -26.92 8.53 17.08
N THR A 71 -25.92 8.52 16.21
CA THR A 71 -26.12 8.74 14.77
C THR A 71 -26.79 7.53 14.13
N GLN A 72 -27.87 7.77 13.38
CA GLN A 72 -28.58 6.72 12.64
C GLN A 72 -27.71 6.15 11.52
N LYS A 73 -27.79 4.84 11.30
CA LYS A 73 -27.08 4.17 10.22
C LYS A 73 -27.89 4.29 8.93
N THR A 74 -27.29 4.86 7.89
CA THR A 74 -27.86 4.86 6.54
C THR A 74 -27.36 3.63 5.78
N THR A 75 -28.28 2.90 5.13
CA THR A 75 -27.96 1.75 4.30
C THR A 75 -28.31 2.05 2.85
N GLY A 76 -27.40 1.74 1.92
CA GLY A 76 -27.63 1.90 0.49
C GLY A 76 -26.32 1.96 -0.29
N ALA A 77 -26.28 1.34 -1.46
CA ALA A 77 -25.14 1.47 -2.37
C ALA A 77 -25.35 2.73 -3.23
N PHE A 78 -24.33 3.58 -3.31
CA PHE A 78 -24.34 4.73 -4.19
C PHE A 78 -24.18 4.28 -5.63
N THR A 79 -25.21 4.47 -6.46
CA THR A 79 -25.20 4.01 -7.86
C THR A 79 -24.83 5.16 -8.80
N ALA A 80 -24.32 4.84 -9.99
CA ALA A 80 -24.01 5.83 -11.02
C ALA A 80 -25.20 6.76 -11.36
N LYS A 81 -26.43 6.23 -11.37
CA LYS A 81 -27.65 7.03 -11.59
C LYS A 81 -27.83 8.13 -10.54
N ASP A 82 -27.53 7.83 -9.28
CA ASP A 82 -27.63 8.79 -8.17
C ASP A 82 -26.59 9.89 -8.31
N TYR A 83 -25.40 9.55 -8.82
CA TYR A 83 -24.35 10.51 -9.13
C TYR A 83 -24.77 11.47 -10.23
N PHE A 84 -25.23 10.96 -11.38
CA PHE A 84 -25.64 11.81 -12.50
C PHE A 84 -26.82 12.70 -12.11
N LYS A 85 -27.85 12.13 -11.47
CA LYS A 85 -28.98 12.91 -10.95
C LYS A 85 -28.54 14.04 -10.02
N LYS A 86 -27.52 13.81 -9.17
CA LYS A 86 -26.98 14.83 -8.29
C LYS A 86 -26.13 15.86 -9.05
N ALA A 87 -25.33 15.43 -10.02
CA ALA A 87 -24.52 16.32 -10.84
C ALA A 87 -25.40 17.27 -11.67
N ASP A 88 -26.43 16.74 -12.31
CA ASP A 88 -27.42 17.48 -13.09
C ASP A 88 -28.21 18.46 -12.20
N ALA A 89 -28.47 18.09 -10.94
CA ALA A 89 -29.12 18.99 -9.97
C ALA A 89 -28.20 20.13 -9.46
N VAL A 90 -26.87 19.95 -9.51
CA VAL A 90 -25.87 20.95 -9.06
C VAL A 90 -25.49 21.91 -10.19
N ILE A 91 -25.62 21.48 -11.43
CA ILE A 91 -25.44 22.32 -12.62
C ILE A 91 -26.84 22.80 -13.03
N PRO A 92 -27.35 23.94 -12.53
CA PRO A 92 -28.63 24.44 -13.00
C PRO A 92 -28.53 24.66 -14.51
N GLU A 93 -29.39 24.00 -15.28
CA GLU A 93 -29.58 24.32 -16.68
C GLU A 93 -29.93 25.80 -16.82
N LYS A 94 -28.93 26.60 -17.24
CA LYS A 94 -29.00 27.61 -18.30
C LYS A 94 -27.69 28.42 -18.32
N ILE A 95 -26.70 27.91 -19.05
CA ILE A 95 -26.06 28.76 -20.06
C ILE A 95 -26.95 28.57 -21.29
N SER A 96 -28.07 29.30 -21.34
CA SER A 96 -28.86 29.38 -22.57
C SER A 96 -28.12 30.30 -23.54
N SER A 97 -27.63 29.72 -24.62
CA SER A 97 -27.39 30.40 -25.90
C SER A 97 -28.05 29.56 -26.97
#